data_AF-A0A1C3CZN3-F1
#
_entry.id   AF-A0A1C3CZN3-F1
#
_cell.length_a   1.000
_cell.length_b   1.000
_cell.length_c   1.000
_cell.angle_alpha   90.00
_cell.angle_beta   90.00
_cell.angle_gamma   90.00
#
_symmetry.space_group_name_H-M   'P 1'
#
loop_
_entity.id
_entity.type
_entity.pdbx_description
1 polymer ?
#
loop_
_entity_poly.entity_id
_entity_poly.type
_entity_poly.pdbx_seq_one_letter_code
_entity_poly.pdbx_strand_id
1 'polypeptide(L)'
;MKIKMTLLIMLTALSLSSCKILKTHIVKVTSSSEPQAHDVLLKTTKGYVYLSTQNMTDKQKAILKNLRPFQCLEIKTPEQFAMHNREVRFYEFKIRSLVESDKECRKIKVTARIEIH
;
A
#
# COMPACT_ATOMS: atom_id res chain seq x y z
N MET A 1 26.09 1.97 -41.28
CA MET A 1 25.19 2.88 -40.52
C MET A 1 23.87 2.23 -40.06
N LYS A 2 23.26 1.29 -40.81
CA LYS A 2 21.93 0.73 -40.49
C LYS A 2 21.84 -0.02 -39.15
N ILE A 3 22.84 -0.83 -38.78
CA ILE A 3 22.81 -1.67 -37.56
C ILE A 3 22.78 -0.85 -36.26
N LYS A 4 23.46 0.31 -36.24
CA LYS A 4 23.50 1.18 -35.05
C LYS A 4 22.14 1.79 -34.73
N MET A 5 21.34 2.07 -35.76
CA MET A 5 20.02 2.68 -35.60
C MET A 5 18.99 1.66 -35.10
N THR A 6 19.07 0.41 -35.56
CA THR A 6 18.20 -0.68 -35.11
C THR A 6 18.45 -1.04 -33.64
N LEU A 7 19.72 -1.06 -33.21
CA LEU A 7 20.09 -1.31 -31.82
C LEU A 7 19.57 -0.20 -30.88
N LEU A 8 19.67 1.06 -31.32
CA LEU A 8 19.19 2.22 -30.57
C LEU A 8 17.65 2.19 -30.40
N ILE A 9 16.92 1.78 -31.44
CA ILE A 9 15.45 1.63 -31.40
C ILE A 9 15.04 0.45 -30.49
N MET A 10 15.81 -0.63 -30.44
CA MET A 10 15.56 -1.74 -29.52
C MET A 10 15.79 -1.33 -28.06
N LEU A 11 16.89 -0.61 -27.78
CA LEU A 11 17.22 -0.12 -26.44
C LEU A 11 16.19 0.88 -25.92
N THR A 12 15.68 1.77 -26.78
CA THR A 12 14.60 2.69 -26.38
C THR A 12 13.29 1.93 -26.15
N ALA A 13 12.91 0.99 -27.02
CA ALA A 13 11.70 0.19 -26.82
C ALA A 13 11.72 -0.63 -25.50
N LEU A 14 12.89 -1.15 -25.09
CA LEU A 14 13.03 -1.83 -23.79
C LEU A 14 12.95 -0.88 -22.58
N SER A 15 13.31 0.40 -22.74
CA SER A 15 13.24 1.37 -21.64
C SER A 15 11.80 1.83 -21.32
N LEU A 16 10.87 1.71 -22.28
CA LEU A 16 9.47 2.16 -22.15
C LEU A 16 8.53 1.13 -21.52
N SER A 17 8.94 -0.14 -21.36
CA SER A 17 8.09 -1.22 -20.83
C SER A 17 8.07 -1.34 -19.30
N SER A 18 8.78 -0.47 -18.57
CA SER A 18 8.91 -0.55 -17.11
C SER A 18 7.84 0.22 -16.32
N CYS A 19 6.70 0.55 -16.93
CA CYS A 19 5.61 1.21 -16.21
C CYS A 19 4.83 0.16 -15.38
N LYS A 20 5.29 -0.12 -14.15
CA LYS A 20 4.54 -0.96 -13.19
C LYS A 20 3.19 -0.29 -12.89
N ILE A 21 2.10 -0.94 -13.30
CA ILE A 21 0.74 -0.48 -13.01
C ILE A 21 0.49 -0.61 -11.51
N LEU A 22 0.30 0.53 -10.84
CA LEU A 22 -0.02 0.56 -9.42
C LEU A 22 -1.53 0.45 -9.21
N LYS A 23 -1.97 -0.53 -8.42
CA LYS A 23 -3.34 -0.64 -7.93
C LYS A 23 -3.48 0.21 -6.68
N THR A 24 -4.63 0.86 -6.55
CA THR A 24 -4.95 1.69 -5.38
C THR A 24 -5.95 0.97 -4.50
N HIS A 25 -5.61 0.85 -3.22
CA HIS A 25 -6.42 0.21 -2.19
C HIS A 25 -6.63 1.19 -1.05
N ILE A 26 -7.88 1.41 -0.65
CA ILE A 26 -8.20 2.24 0.50
C ILE A 26 -8.67 1.32 1.62
N VAL A 27 -7.98 1.40 2.75
CA VAL A 27 -8.29 0.64 3.96
C VAL A 27 -8.56 1.59 5.11
N LYS A 28 -9.50 1.24 5.98
CA LYS A 28 -9.78 1.99 7.21
C LYS A 28 -9.15 1.25 8.37
N VAL A 29 -8.22 1.88 9.07
CA VAL A 29 -7.57 1.26 10.23
C VAL A 29 -8.50 1.28 11.43
N THR A 30 -8.43 0.27 12.27
CA THR A 30 -9.22 0.16 13.51
C THR A 30 -8.40 0.49 14.75
N SER A 31 -7.08 0.51 14.64
CA SER A 31 -6.13 0.88 15.70
C SER A 31 -4.96 1.67 15.12
N SER A 32 -4.08 2.17 16.00
CA SER A 32 -2.76 2.65 15.61
C SER A 32 -1.92 1.54 15.00
N SER A 33 -0.91 1.92 14.20
CA SER A 33 0.01 0.98 13.57
C SER A 33 0.93 0.32 14.60
N GLU A 34 1.18 -0.98 14.45
CA GLU A 34 2.03 -1.76 15.35
C GLU A 34 3.36 -2.12 14.63
N PRO A 35 4.51 -1.59 15.07
CA PRO A 35 5.79 -1.97 14.49
C PRO A 35 6.15 -3.42 14.85
N GLN A 36 6.64 -4.17 13.85
CA GLN A 36 7.23 -5.50 14.01
C GLN A 36 8.68 -5.49 13.50
N ALA A 37 9.37 -6.64 13.60
CA ALA A 37 10.79 -6.74 13.24
C ALA A 37 11.08 -6.29 11.78
N HIS A 38 10.22 -6.66 10.83
CA HIS A 38 10.42 -6.40 9.39
C HIS A 38 9.23 -5.74 8.70
N ASP A 39 8.16 -5.47 9.45
CA ASP A 39 6.90 -4.98 8.92
C ASP A 39 6.27 -3.97 9.89
N VAL A 40 5.33 -3.18 9.38
CA VAL A 40 4.36 -2.46 10.19
C VAL A 40 3.00 -3.10 9.99
N LEU A 41 2.39 -3.57 11.08
CA LEU A 41 1.06 -4.16 11.10
C LEU A 41 0.00 -3.07 11.21
N LEU A 42 -1.00 -3.16 10.34
CA LEU A 42 -2.21 -2.36 10.36
C LEU A 42 -3.42 -3.27 10.58
N LYS A 43 -4.14 -3.06 11.68
CA LYS A 43 -5.45 -3.68 11.89
C LYS A 43 -6.48 -2.84 11.13
N THR A 44 -7.23 -3.47 10.24
CA THR A 44 -8.19 -2.79 9.36
C THR A 44 -9.57 -3.44 9.45
N THR A 45 -10.59 -2.80 8.90
CA THR A 45 -11.94 -3.38 8.80
C THR A 45 -12.02 -4.63 7.91
N LYS A 46 -10.99 -4.91 7.10
CA LYS A 46 -10.94 -6.07 6.19
C LYS A 46 -10.02 -7.21 6.68
N GLY A 47 -9.31 -7.01 7.78
CA GLY A 47 -8.24 -7.91 8.24
C GLY A 47 -6.95 -7.14 8.56
N TYR A 48 -5.84 -7.85 8.52
CA TYR A 48 -4.51 -7.38 8.86
C TYR A 48 -3.70 -7.08 7.59
N VAL A 49 -3.11 -5.89 7.54
CA VAL A 49 -2.22 -5.47 6.45
C VAL A 49 -0.81 -5.30 7.01
N TYR A 50 0.14 -6.01 6.44
CA TYR A 50 1.56 -5.94 6.79
C TYR A 50 2.29 -5.13 5.72
N LEU A 51 2.95 -4.05 6.13
CA LEU A 51 3.73 -3.19 5.25
C LEU A 51 5.22 -3.39 5.53
N SER A 52 5.95 -3.98 4.59
CA SER A 52 7.38 -4.22 4.77
C SER A 52 8.17 -2.94 5.02
N THR A 53 9.09 -2.97 5.97
CA THR A 53 9.93 -1.81 6.31
C THR A 53 11.18 -1.69 5.44
N GLN A 54 11.54 -2.72 4.67
CA GLN A 54 12.80 -2.78 3.89
C GLN A 54 12.99 -1.58 2.96
N ASN A 55 11.91 -1.13 2.31
CA ASN A 55 11.92 -0.03 1.33
C ASN A 55 11.09 1.18 1.78
N MET A 56 10.83 1.32 3.07
CA MET A 56 9.94 2.36 3.59
C MET A 56 10.69 3.69 3.75
N THR A 57 10.20 4.73 3.07
CA THR A 57 10.74 6.09 3.19
C THR A 57 10.39 6.72 4.55
N ASP A 58 11.16 7.71 4.99
CA ASP A 58 10.90 8.38 6.28
C ASP A 58 9.54 9.10 6.31
N LYS A 59 9.09 9.61 5.16
CA LYS A 59 7.74 10.17 5.01
C LYS A 59 6.67 9.10 5.28
N GLN A 60 6.85 7.88 4.79
CA GLN A 60 5.92 6.78 5.06
C GLN A 60 5.97 6.36 6.52
N LYS A 61 7.16 6.26 7.14
CA LYS A 61 7.30 6.01 8.58
C LYS A 61 6.57 7.06 9.42
N ALA A 62 6.70 8.33 9.07
CA ALA A 62 6.02 9.43 9.75
C ALA A 62 4.49 9.36 9.59
N ILE A 63 3.97 8.96 8.42
CA ILE A 63 2.54 8.73 8.21
C ILE A 63 2.04 7.62 9.15
N LEU A 64 2.75 6.49 9.22
CA LEU A 64 2.35 5.36 10.05
C LEU A 64 2.40 5.70 11.55
N LYS A 65 3.47 6.37 12.00
CA LYS A 65 3.61 6.82 13.40
C LYS A 65 2.47 7.73 13.86
N ASN A 66 1.95 8.56 12.95
CA ASN A 66 0.87 9.51 13.25
C ASN A 66 -0.52 8.99 12.87
N LEU A 67 -0.62 7.72 12.46
CA LEU A 67 -1.88 7.12 12.03
C LEU A 67 -2.78 6.88 13.25
N ARG A 68 -3.95 7.54 13.26
CA ARG A 68 -4.94 7.41 14.32
C ARG A 68 -5.97 6.31 14.00
N PRO A 69 -6.56 5.68 15.03
CA PRO A 69 -7.69 4.78 14.83
C PRO A 69 -8.79 5.41 13.96
N PHE A 70 -9.44 4.59 13.14
CA PHE A 70 -10.52 4.97 12.23
C PHE A 70 -10.16 5.92 11.09
N GLN A 71 -8.88 6.26 10.91
CA GLN A 71 -8.42 6.94 9.71
C GLN A 71 -8.32 5.99 8.52
N CYS A 72 -8.44 6.54 7.32
CA CYS A 72 -8.21 5.77 6.09
C CYS A 72 -6.80 5.96 5.57
N LEU A 73 -6.23 4.87 5.08
CA LEU A 73 -4.94 4.84 4.41
C LEU A 73 -5.15 4.41 2.97
N GLU A 74 -4.71 5.24 2.04
CA GLU A 74 -4.53 4.86 0.64
C GLU A 74 -3.19 4.12 0.53
N ILE A 75 -3.24 2.91 -0.02
CA ILE A 75 -2.09 2.04 -0.30
C ILE A 75 -2.05 1.83 -1.82
N LYS A 76 -0.96 2.28 -2.45
CA LYS A 76 -0.68 2.07 -3.86
C LYS A 76 0.42 1.04 -4.02
N THR A 77 0.13 -0.07 -4.68
CA THR A 77 1.06 -1.21 -4.83
C THR A 77 0.84 -1.90 -6.18
N PRO A 78 1.88 -2.45 -6.83
CA PRO A 78 1.70 -3.33 -7.98
C PRO A 78 1.16 -4.72 -7.57
N GLU A 79 1.22 -5.05 -6.29
CA GLU A 79 0.81 -6.35 -5.74
C GLU A 79 -0.73 -6.48 -5.69
N GLN A 80 -1.23 -7.71 -5.69
CA GLN A 80 -2.66 -7.95 -5.52
C GLN A 80 -3.06 -7.83 -4.06
N PHE A 81 -4.16 -7.13 -3.79
CA PHE A 81 -4.81 -7.16 -2.47
C PHE A 81 -5.60 -8.47 -2.32
N ALA A 82 -4.88 -9.58 -2.19
CA ALA A 82 -5.44 -10.91 -1.96
C ALA A 82 -5.27 -11.26 -0.48
N MET A 83 -6.39 -11.21 0.27
CA MET A 83 -6.39 -11.57 1.69
C MET A 83 -6.35 -13.09 1.84
N HIS A 84 -5.32 -13.60 2.48
CA HIS A 84 -5.19 -15.01 2.87
C HIS A 84 -5.23 -15.09 4.39
N ASN A 85 -6.14 -15.88 4.96
CA ASN A 85 -6.36 -15.95 6.41
C ASN A 85 -6.56 -14.58 7.09
N ARG A 86 -7.25 -13.66 6.39
CA ARG A 86 -7.45 -12.25 6.80
C ARG A 86 -6.16 -11.42 6.86
N GLU A 87 -5.09 -11.89 6.23
CA GLU A 87 -3.81 -11.19 6.17
C GLU A 87 -3.43 -10.88 4.72
N VAL A 88 -2.76 -9.75 4.53
CA VAL A 88 -2.08 -9.42 3.28
C VAL A 88 -0.78 -8.70 3.60
N ARG A 89 0.26 -8.96 2.82
CA ARG A 89 1.58 -8.36 2.98
C ARG A 89 1.98 -7.63 1.70
N PHE A 90 2.52 -6.44 1.85
CA PHE A 90 3.04 -5.63 0.74
C PHE A 90 4.51 -5.31 0.96
N TYR A 91 5.32 -5.58 -0.07
CA TYR A 91 6.75 -5.32 -0.11
C TYR A 91 7.08 -4.04 -0.87
N GLU A 92 6.32 -3.75 -1.93
CA GLU A 92 6.41 -2.52 -2.73
C GLU A 92 5.12 -1.72 -2.59
N PHE A 93 5.18 -0.58 -1.89
CA PHE A 93 4.00 0.25 -1.72
C PHE A 93 4.34 1.74 -1.55
N LYS A 94 3.33 2.57 -1.85
CA LYS A 94 3.26 3.98 -1.45
C LYS A 94 2.02 4.16 -0.59
N ILE A 95 2.12 4.95 0.48
CA ILE A 95 0.99 5.23 1.36
C ILE A 95 0.70 6.72 1.47
N ARG A 96 -0.58 7.02 1.70
CA ARG A 96 -1.07 8.37 2.00
C ARG A 96 -2.22 8.27 3.00
N SER A 97 -2.16 9.05 4.07
CA SER A 97 -3.30 9.23 4.97
C SER A 97 -4.37 10.07 4.28
N LEU A 98 -5.62 9.63 4.37
CA LEU A 98 -6.80 10.35 3.87
C LEU A 98 -7.52 11.04 5.04
N VAL A 99 -8.04 12.22 4.78
CA VAL A 99 -8.91 12.93 5.72
C VAL A 99 -10.24 12.17 5.87
N GLU A 100 -10.86 12.20 7.05
CA GLU A 100 -12.11 11.47 7.31
C GLU A 100 -13.28 11.94 6.44
N SER A 101 -13.25 13.21 6.01
CA SER A 101 -14.25 13.79 5.09
C SER A 101 -14.10 13.29 3.64
N ASP A 102 -13.01 12.59 3.32
CA ASP A 102 -12.76 12.03 2.00
C ASP A 102 -13.91 11.08 1.60
N LYS A 103 -14.40 11.22 0.37
CA LYS A 103 -15.55 10.46 -0.15
C LYS A 103 -15.30 8.95 -0.09
N GLU A 104 -14.10 8.50 -0.43
CA GLU A 104 -13.76 7.09 -0.45
C GLU A 104 -13.60 6.54 0.97
N CYS A 105 -13.07 7.35 1.89
CA CYS A 105 -13.01 6.97 3.30
C CYS A 105 -14.41 6.81 3.93
N ARG A 106 -15.35 7.72 3.62
CA ARG A 106 -16.72 7.67 4.14
C ARG A 106 -17.52 6.45 3.67
N LYS A 107 -17.22 5.91 2.49
CA LYS A 107 -17.86 4.68 1.99
C LYS A 107 -17.51 3.45 2.84
N ILE A 108 -16.34 3.46 3.50
CA ILE A 108 -15.88 2.34 4.33
C ILE A 108 -16.54 2.45 5.71
N LYS A 109 -17.69 1.79 5.86
CA LYS A 109 -18.33 1.61 7.17
C LYS A 109 -17.51 0.65 8.02
N VAL A 110 -17.36 0.96 9.30
CA VAL A 110 -16.76 0.06 10.29
C VAL A 110 -17.86 -0.90 10.73
N THR A 111 -18.09 -1.96 9.96
CA THR A 111 -19.26 -2.82 10.17
C THR A 111 -19.05 -3.95 11.17
N ALA A 112 -17.84 -4.13 11.71
CA ALA A 112 -17.61 -5.04 12.82
C ALA A 112 -16.29 -4.65 13.49
N ARG A 113 -16.28 -4.55 14.83
CA ARG A 113 -15.05 -4.81 15.57
C ARG A 113 -14.67 -6.24 15.20
N ILE A 114 -13.55 -6.43 14.51
CA ILE A 114 -12.99 -7.77 14.37
C ILE A 114 -12.55 -8.14 15.79
N GLU A 115 -13.34 -8.96 16.48
CA GLU A 115 -12.94 -9.53 17.76
C GLU A 115 -11.68 -10.35 17.53
N ILE A 116 -10.63 -9.96 18.24
CA ILE A 116 -9.36 -10.67 18.31
C ILE A 116 -9.61 -11.79 19.34
N HIS A 117 -9.77 -13.02 18.88
CA HIS A 117 -9.73 -14.20 19.74
C HIS A 117 -8.29 -14.69 19.89
#